data_AF-A0A0F2C3U9-F1
#
_entry.id   AF-A0A0F2C3U9-F1
#
_cell.length_a   1.000
_cell.length_b   1.000
_cell.length_c   1.000
_cell.angle_alpha   90.00
_cell.angle_beta   90.00
_cell.angle_gamma   90.00
#
_symmetry.space_group_name_H-M   'P 1'
#
loop_
_entity.id
_entity.type
_entity.pdbx_description
1 polymer ?
#
loop_
_entity_poly.entity_id
_entity_poly.type
_entity_poly.pdbx_seq_one_letter_code
_entity_poly.pdbx_strand_id
1 'polypeptide(L)'
;MTTTPSTVFHPLAPAVQPVFDTVLSRSPHEAEFHQAVHEVLNSITPVLERHPEYVDGGILERLVEPERQILFRVPWVDDASRLQVNRGYRIQFSSVLGPYKGGLRFHPSVNLSIIKFLGFEQIFKNALTGQGIGGGKGGSDFDPHGRSDAEVMRFCQSFMNELYRHLGEHTDVPAGDIGVGGREIGYLFGQYRKVTNRHESGMFTGKGTGWGGAEVRTEATGYGAVFFAQEMLAVHDDSLAGKRVAISGSGNVAIYAIQKATQLGATPVTASDSSGYVVDDAGIDVDLLRQLKEVERARIVEYANRRPSARFVEGGSVWEVPVDIAVPSATQNEVSLADAEALIANGVRAVSEGANMPCVPAAVDAFQNARVLFAPGKAANAGGVATSALEMSQNASRQRWTFHDSENKLREIMGDIHRAAFDAAERHGRPGDYVAGANIAGFERVAAAMLAQGVI
;
A
#
# COMPACT_ATOMS: atom_id res chain seq x y z
N MET A 1 -10.53 -18.56 26.34
CA MET A 1 -9.89 -19.29 25.23
C MET A 1 -10.84 -19.21 24.04
N THR A 2 -10.79 -18.12 23.30
CA THR A 2 -11.52 -17.98 22.02
C THR A 2 -10.67 -18.65 20.95
N THR A 3 -11.12 -19.82 20.50
CA THR A 3 -10.56 -20.51 19.34
C THR A 3 -10.75 -19.62 18.12
N THR A 4 -9.67 -19.04 17.61
CA THR A 4 -9.65 -18.43 16.28
C THR A 4 -10.08 -19.51 15.28
N PRO A 5 -10.98 -19.22 14.33
CA PRO A 5 -11.32 -20.18 13.28
C PRO A 5 -10.02 -20.60 12.58
N SER A 6 -9.73 -21.89 12.48
CA SER A 6 -8.57 -22.32 11.68
C SER A 6 -8.92 -22.04 10.22
N THR A 7 -8.30 -21.04 9.62
CA THR A 7 -8.40 -20.81 8.19
C THR A 7 -7.90 -22.06 7.47
N VAL A 8 -8.79 -22.77 6.78
CA VAL A 8 -8.43 -23.96 6.01
C VAL A 8 -7.83 -23.46 4.70
N PHE A 9 -6.51 -23.54 4.59
CA PHE A 9 -5.79 -23.24 3.35
C PHE A 9 -5.93 -24.41 2.38
N HIS A 10 -6.15 -24.13 1.09
CA HIS A 10 -6.10 -25.17 0.08
C HIS A 10 -4.65 -25.68 -0.08
N PRO A 11 -4.44 -26.96 -0.42
CA PRO A 11 -3.10 -27.49 -0.64
C PRO A 11 -2.38 -26.72 -1.74
N LEU A 12 -1.13 -26.34 -1.47
CA LEU A 12 -0.22 -25.75 -2.45
C LEU A 12 0.48 -26.85 -3.25
N ALA A 13 1.18 -26.46 -4.32
CA ALA A 13 2.00 -27.38 -5.09
C ALA A 13 3.09 -28.05 -4.21
N PRO A 14 3.48 -29.30 -4.50
CA PRO A 14 4.48 -30.03 -3.70
C PRO A 14 5.81 -29.30 -3.51
N ALA A 15 6.20 -28.44 -4.46
CA ALA A 15 7.43 -27.65 -4.40
C ALA A 15 7.41 -26.55 -3.33
N VAL A 16 6.25 -26.07 -2.90
CA VAL A 16 6.12 -24.95 -1.96
C VAL A 16 5.39 -25.29 -0.67
N GLN A 17 4.62 -26.38 -0.64
CA GLN A 17 3.90 -26.84 0.55
C GLN A 17 4.82 -27.04 1.77
N PRO A 18 6.02 -27.65 1.67
CA PRO A 18 6.90 -27.82 2.83
C PRO A 18 7.36 -26.50 3.46
N VAL A 19 7.54 -25.45 2.64
CA VAL A 19 7.88 -24.10 3.11
C VAL A 19 6.71 -23.51 3.88
N PHE A 20 5.49 -23.64 3.36
CA PHE A 20 4.29 -23.17 4.04
C PHE A 20 4.04 -23.90 5.36
N ASP A 21 4.21 -25.22 5.40
CA ASP A 21 4.10 -26.02 6.63
C ASP A 21 5.12 -25.56 7.68
N THR A 22 6.33 -25.20 7.25
CA THR A 22 7.36 -24.62 8.12
C THR A 22 6.89 -23.29 8.70
N VAL A 23 6.30 -22.40 7.89
CA VAL A 23 5.74 -21.12 8.34
C VAL A 23 4.63 -21.33 9.38
N LEU A 24 3.69 -22.24 9.12
CA LEU A 24 2.61 -22.58 10.06
C LEU A 24 3.17 -23.08 11.40
N SER A 25 4.18 -23.95 11.36
CA SER A 25 4.78 -24.51 12.57
C SER A 25 5.57 -23.49 13.41
N ARG A 26 6.30 -22.58 12.75
CA ARG A 26 7.11 -21.55 13.42
C ARG A 26 6.31 -20.37 13.92
N SER A 27 5.20 -20.07 13.26
CA SER A 27 4.38 -18.87 13.53
C SER A 27 2.90 -19.21 13.75
N PRO A 28 2.52 -20.14 14.66
CA PRO A 28 1.19 -20.77 14.68
C PRO A 28 -0.02 -19.84 14.95
N HIS A 29 0.21 -18.58 15.34
CA HIS A 29 -0.84 -17.62 15.71
C HIS A 29 -0.81 -16.35 14.87
N GLU A 30 -0.28 -16.43 13.65
CA GLU A 30 -0.11 -15.29 12.76
C GLU A 30 -0.95 -15.43 11.50
N ALA A 31 -2.28 -15.44 11.66
CA ALA A 31 -3.23 -15.74 10.58
C ALA A 31 -3.09 -14.80 9.37
N GLU A 32 -2.92 -13.50 9.60
CA GLU A 32 -2.70 -12.51 8.54
C GLU A 32 -1.40 -12.79 7.78
N PHE A 33 -0.33 -13.18 8.49
CA PHE A 33 0.93 -13.56 7.86
C PHE A 33 0.82 -14.86 7.06
N HIS A 34 0.10 -15.86 7.59
CA HIS A 34 -0.17 -17.12 6.89
C HIS A 34 -0.89 -16.89 5.57
N GLN A 35 -1.93 -16.05 5.59
CA GLN A 35 -2.69 -15.72 4.39
C GLN A 35 -1.79 -15.15 3.29
N ALA A 36 -0.99 -14.12 3.61
CA ALA A 36 -0.13 -13.48 2.62
C ALA A 36 0.94 -14.42 2.06
N VAL A 37 1.57 -15.23 2.93
CA VAL A 37 2.55 -16.24 2.47
C VAL A 37 1.89 -17.26 1.55
N HIS A 38 0.71 -17.77 1.92
CA HIS A 38 -0.02 -18.75 1.11
C HIS A 38 -0.36 -18.20 -0.28
N GLU A 39 -0.93 -17.00 -0.34
CA GLU A 39 -1.31 -16.34 -1.61
C GLU A 39 -0.10 -16.09 -2.53
N VAL A 40 1.02 -15.64 -1.97
CA VAL A 40 2.26 -15.43 -2.74
C VAL A 40 2.83 -16.75 -3.23
N LEU A 41 2.98 -17.76 -2.37
CA LEU A 41 3.54 -19.07 -2.74
C LEU A 41 2.71 -19.74 -3.85
N ASN A 42 1.38 -19.64 -3.77
CA ASN A 42 0.50 -20.13 -4.82
C ASN A 42 0.76 -19.42 -6.17
N SER A 43 0.89 -18.09 -6.13
CA SER A 43 1.07 -17.27 -7.34
C SER A 43 2.41 -17.49 -8.04
N ILE A 44 3.48 -17.79 -7.30
CA ILE A 44 4.84 -17.92 -7.85
C ILE A 44 5.20 -19.36 -8.23
N THR A 45 4.33 -20.34 -7.96
CA THR A 45 4.56 -21.75 -8.31
C THR A 45 5.01 -21.95 -9.77
N PRO A 46 4.38 -21.30 -10.79
CA PRO A 46 4.81 -21.43 -12.19
C PRO A 46 6.25 -20.98 -12.45
N VAL A 47 6.78 -20.05 -11.64
CA VAL A 47 8.17 -19.57 -11.76
C VAL A 47 9.13 -20.66 -11.30
N LEU A 48 8.83 -21.30 -10.17
CA LEU A 48 9.69 -22.32 -9.56
C LEU A 48 9.79 -23.58 -10.41
N GLU A 49 8.71 -23.94 -11.11
CA GLU A 49 8.71 -25.06 -12.07
C GLU A 49 9.66 -24.81 -13.26
N ARG A 50 9.86 -23.54 -13.64
CA ARG A 50 10.75 -23.15 -14.74
C ARG A 50 12.18 -22.82 -14.29
N HIS A 51 12.35 -22.51 -13.00
CA HIS A 51 13.60 -22.08 -12.38
C HIS A 51 13.93 -22.93 -11.16
N PRO A 52 14.31 -24.22 -11.35
CA PRO A 52 14.65 -25.12 -10.24
C PRO A 52 15.82 -24.60 -9.40
N GLU A 53 16.69 -23.75 -9.96
CA GLU A 53 17.78 -23.10 -9.23
C GLU A 53 17.30 -22.25 -8.04
N TYR A 54 16.06 -21.75 -8.05
CA TYR A 54 15.48 -21.02 -6.92
C TYR A 54 15.08 -21.96 -5.78
N VAL A 55 14.65 -23.18 -6.10
CA VAL A 55 14.36 -24.21 -5.10
C VAL A 55 15.66 -24.74 -4.52
N ASP A 56 16.61 -25.12 -5.38
CA ASP A 56 17.92 -25.65 -4.95
C ASP A 56 18.72 -24.62 -4.13
N GLY A 57 18.57 -23.33 -4.44
CA GLY A 57 19.17 -22.21 -3.71
C GLY A 57 18.48 -21.86 -2.38
N GLY A 58 17.44 -22.60 -1.97
CA GLY A 58 16.68 -22.35 -0.74
C GLY A 58 16.10 -20.94 -0.67
N ILE A 59 15.62 -20.41 -1.80
CA ILE A 59 15.14 -19.02 -1.90
C ILE A 59 13.88 -18.83 -1.07
N LEU A 60 12.94 -19.77 -1.15
CA LEU A 60 11.65 -19.65 -0.48
C LEU A 60 11.78 -19.71 1.04
N GLU A 61 12.59 -20.64 1.54
CA GLU A 61 12.84 -20.84 2.99
C GLU A 61 13.42 -19.58 3.62
N ARG A 62 14.29 -18.87 2.89
CA ARG A 62 14.86 -17.60 3.32
C ARG A 62 13.88 -16.45 3.15
N LEU A 63 13.12 -16.42 2.05
CA LEU A 63 12.21 -15.32 1.73
C LEU A 63 11.03 -15.21 2.70
N VAL A 64 10.54 -16.33 3.26
CA VAL A 64 9.43 -16.33 4.21
C VAL A 64 9.85 -16.04 5.66
N GLU A 65 11.14 -15.97 5.95
CA GLU A 65 11.68 -15.65 7.28
C GLU A 65 12.26 -14.22 7.25
N PRO A 66 11.77 -13.29 8.09
CA PRO A 66 12.35 -11.95 8.13
C PRO A 66 13.83 -11.96 8.51
N GLU A 67 14.67 -11.22 7.80
CA GLU A 67 16.09 -11.05 8.12
C GLU A 67 16.30 -10.57 9.57
N ARG A 68 15.41 -9.70 10.08
CA ARG A 68 15.40 -9.29 11.49
C ARG A 68 14.01 -8.86 11.98
N GLN A 69 13.71 -9.21 13.23
CA GLN A 69 12.49 -8.81 13.92
C GLN A 69 12.82 -8.11 15.25
N ILE A 70 12.30 -6.90 15.44
CA ILE A 70 12.60 -6.06 16.61
C ILE A 70 11.29 -5.72 17.31
N LEU A 71 11.17 -6.17 18.56
CA LEU A 71 10.03 -5.88 19.43
C LEU A 71 10.54 -5.18 20.67
N PHE A 72 9.92 -4.08 21.05
CA PHE A 72 10.39 -3.26 22.16
C PHE A 72 9.26 -2.60 22.93
N ARG A 73 9.55 -2.22 24.17
CA ARG A 73 8.62 -1.50 25.05
C ARG A 73 8.72 0.00 24.80
N VAL A 74 7.58 0.69 24.75
CA VAL A 74 7.49 2.14 24.54
C VAL A 74 6.77 2.79 25.73
N PRO A 75 7.50 3.18 26.80
CA PRO A 75 6.91 3.86 27.94
C PRO A 75 6.78 5.37 27.67
N TRP A 76 5.64 5.98 28.00
CA TRP A 76 5.41 7.43 27.83
C TRP A 76 4.45 7.95 28.90
N VAL A 77 4.26 9.27 28.97
CA VAL A 77 3.42 9.91 29.99
C VAL A 77 2.29 10.67 29.32
N ASP A 78 1.05 10.43 29.77
CA ASP A 78 -0.15 11.11 29.27
C ASP A 78 -0.28 12.54 29.83
N ASP A 79 -1.23 13.33 29.34
CA ASP A 79 -1.41 14.72 29.82
C ASP A 79 -1.86 14.79 31.29
N ALA A 80 -2.39 13.69 31.83
CA ALA A 80 -2.71 13.54 33.26
C ALA A 80 -1.51 13.04 34.10
N SER A 81 -0.29 13.07 33.54
CA SER A 81 0.94 12.60 34.18
C SER A 81 0.95 11.12 34.55
N ARG A 82 0.12 10.28 33.92
CA ARG A 82 0.11 8.84 34.15
C ARG A 82 1.05 8.15 33.18
N LEU A 83 1.79 7.17 33.70
CA LEU A 83 2.63 6.30 32.89
C LEU A 83 1.76 5.39 32.02
N GLN A 84 2.05 5.37 30.73
CA GLN A 84 1.46 4.51 29.73
C GLN A 84 2.57 3.62 29.13
N VAL A 85 2.19 2.42 28.66
CA VAL A 85 3.12 1.48 28.04
C VAL A 85 2.47 0.87 26.81
N ASN A 86 3.17 0.97 25.69
CA ASN A 86 2.79 0.35 24.42
C ASN A 86 3.91 -0.57 23.91
N ARG A 87 3.60 -1.39 22.93
CA ARG A 87 4.57 -2.25 22.25
C ARG A 87 4.94 -1.64 20.89
N GLY A 88 6.23 -1.56 20.61
CA GLY A 88 6.78 -1.15 19.32
C GLY A 88 7.30 -2.34 18.52
N TYR A 89 7.23 -2.22 17.20
CA TYR A 89 7.63 -3.24 16.23
C TYR A 89 8.46 -2.62 15.11
N ARG A 90 9.51 -3.31 14.68
CA ARG A 90 10.15 -3.13 13.36
C ARG A 90 10.59 -4.48 12.80
N ILE A 91 10.00 -4.86 11.67
CA ILE A 91 10.31 -6.07 10.92
C ILE A 91 11.05 -5.64 9.66
N GLN A 92 12.33 -5.99 9.63
CA GLN A 92 13.26 -5.78 8.54
C GLN A 92 13.25 -7.07 7.72
N PHE A 93 12.36 -7.16 6.74
CA PHE A 93 12.00 -8.43 6.14
C PHE A 93 13.04 -8.89 5.12
N SER A 94 13.32 -8.05 4.11
CA SER A 94 14.38 -8.33 3.14
C SER A 94 15.10 -7.06 2.71
N SER A 95 16.43 -7.12 2.66
CA SER A 95 17.30 -6.04 2.19
C SER A 95 17.93 -6.32 0.82
N VAL A 96 17.54 -7.41 0.15
CA VAL A 96 18.27 -7.92 -1.02
C VAL A 96 18.33 -6.94 -2.20
N LEU A 97 17.32 -6.08 -2.36
CA LEU A 97 17.29 -5.05 -3.41
C LEU A 97 17.78 -3.68 -2.93
N GLY A 98 18.05 -3.50 -1.65
CA GLY A 98 18.43 -2.22 -1.04
C GLY A 98 17.94 -2.08 0.40
N PRO A 99 18.02 -0.87 1.00
CA PRO A 99 17.61 -0.64 2.39
C PRO A 99 16.18 -1.09 2.66
N TYR A 100 15.89 -1.62 3.85
CA TYR A 100 14.53 -1.99 4.23
C TYR A 100 13.61 -0.77 4.07
N LYS A 101 12.48 -0.93 3.41
CA LYS A 101 11.57 0.18 3.15
C LYS A 101 10.14 -0.20 3.49
N GLY A 102 9.54 0.59 4.37
CA GLY A 102 8.09 0.56 4.58
C GLY A 102 7.63 1.29 5.84
N GLY A 103 6.34 1.59 5.86
CA GLY A 103 5.72 2.50 6.83
C GLY A 103 5.71 2.03 8.28
N LEU A 104 5.36 2.96 9.17
CA LEU A 104 5.04 2.74 10.58
C LEU A 104 3.53 2.91 10.78
N ARG A 105 2.87 1.94 11.42
CA ARG A 105 1.43 1.99 11.73
C ARG A 105 1.21 2.17 13.24
N PHE A 106 0.45 3.18 13.65
CA PHE A 106 -0.01 3.35 15.03
C PHE A 106 -1.51 3.10 15.09
N HIS A 107 -1.89 1.92 15.56
CA HIS A 107 -3.30 1.52 15.65
C HIS A 107 -3.47 0.44 16.72
N PRO A 108 -4.54 0.44 17.52
CA PRO A 108 -4.73 -0.51 18.63
C PRO A 108 -4.80 -1.99 18.19
N SER A 109 -5.05 -2.27 16.91
CA SER A 109 -5.02 -3.65 16.38
C SER A 109 -3.62 -4.17 16.06
N VAL A 110 -2.60 -3.32 16.00
CA VAL A 110 -1.24 -3.70 15.58
C VAL A 110 -0.69 -4.81 16.46
N ASN A 111 -0.25 -5.88 15.82
CA ASN A 111 0.41 -7.03 16.45
C ASN A 111 1.51 -7.58 15.51
N LEU A 112 2.25 -8.61 15.95
CA LEU A 112 3.36 -9.16 15.18
C LEU A 112 2.91 -9.74 13.82
N SER A 113 1.80 -10.49 13.82
CA SER A 113 1.20 -11.08 12.61
C SER A 113 0.94 -10.02 11.55
N ILE A 114 0.25 -8.93 11.93
CA ILE A 114 -0.08 -7.83 11.02
C ILE A 114 1.18 -7.15 10.47
N ILE A 115 2.19 -6.89 11.31
CA ILE A 115 3.42 -6.23 10.85
C ILE A 115 4.25 -7.15 9.95
N LYS A 116 4.31 -8.47 10.22
CA LYS A 116 4.96 -9.43 9.34
C LYS A 116 4.25 -9.56 8.00
N PHE A 117 2.92 -9.71 8.02
CA PHE A 117 2.07 -9.66 6.82
C PHE A 117 2.39 -8.44 5.95
N LEU A 118 2.28 -7.25 6.52
CA LEU A 118 2.51 -6.01 5.79
C LEU A 118 3.97 -5.90 5.31
N GLY A 119 4.93 -6.38 6.10
CA GLY A 119 6.35 -6.39 5.75
C GLY A 119 6.68 -7.34 4.60
N PHE A 120 6.04 -8.50 4.56
CA PHE A 120 6.20 -9.52 3.51
C PHE A 120 5.69 -9.01 2.16
N GLU A 121 4.45 -8.51 2.12
CA GLU A 121 3.88 -7.88 0.91
C GLU A 121 4.73 -6.69 0.43
N GLN A 122 5.33 -5.94 1.36
CA GLN A 122 6.16 -4.79 1.04
C GLN A 122 7.42 -5.17 0.25
N ILE A 123 7.94 -6.40 0.38
CA ILE A 123 9.08 -6.88 -0.42
C ILE A 123 8.75 -6.82 -1.91
N PHE A 124 7.64 -7.45 -2.30
CA PHE A 124 7.25 -7.57 -3.71
C PHE A 124 6.74 -6.26 -4.28
N LYS A 125 5.96 -5.51 -3.50
CA LYS A 125 5.52 -4.17 -3.87
C LYS A 125 6.69 -3.24 -4.16
N ASN A 126 7.73 -3.28 -3.32
CA ASN A 126 8.93 -2.46 -3.51
C ASN A 126 9.78 -2.97 -4.67
N ALA A 127 9.92 -4.29 -4.79
CA ALA A 127 10.61 -4.92 -5.90
C ALA A 127 10.05 -4.44 -7.23
N LEU A 128 8.72 -4.41 -7.40
CA LEU A 128 8.04 -3.98 -8.63
C LEU A 128 8.46 -2.57 -9.10
N THR A 129 8.71 -1.64 -8.18
CA THR A 129 9.11 -0.27 -8.53
C THR A 129 10.43 -0.18 -9.31
N GLY A 130 11.33 -1.16 -9.14
CA GLY A 130 12.65 -1.14 -9.77
C GLY A 130 13.63 -0.12 -9.18
N GLN A 131 13.33 0.46 -8.01
CA GLN A 131 14.09 1.59 -7.45
C GLN A 131 15.12 1.23 -6.38
N GLY A 132 15.50 -0.05 -6.26
CA GLY A 132 16.56 -0.48 -5.35
C GLY A 132 16.21 -0.31 -3.87
N ILE A 133 15.04 -0.80 -3.46
CA ILE A 133 14.55 -0.73 -2.08
C ILE A 133 14.07 -2.11 -1.62
N GLY A 134 14.46 -2.52 -0.42
CA GLY A 134 14.04 -3.75 0.24
C GLY A 134 12.67 -3.62 0.91
N GLY A 135 12.20 -4.67 1.59
CA GLY A 135 10.90 -4.71 2.27
C GLY A 135 11.02 -4.66 3.79
N GLY A 136 10.17 -3.85 4.43
CA GLY A 136 10.05 -3.84 5.89
C GLY A 136 8.76 -3.15 6.35
N LYS A 137 8.43 -3.30 7.63
CA LYS A 137 7.28 -2.62 8.25
C LYS A 137 7.49 -2.45 9.74
N GLY A 138 6.84 -1.46 10.34
CA GLY A 138 6.85 -1.31 11.79
C GLY A 138 5.59 -0.64 12.30
N GLY A 139 5.58 -0.33 13.58
CA GLY A 139 4.42 0.30 14.19
C GLY A 139 4.33 0.07 15.69
N SER A 140 3.16 0.38 16.23
CA SER A 140 2.82 0.18 17.63
C SER A 140 1.32 0.00 17.81
N ASP A 141 0.94 -0.72 18.87
CA ASP A 141 -0.43 -0.81 19.38
C ASP A 141 -0.94 0.50 20.01
N PHE A 142 -0.15 1.58 19.93
CA PHE A 142 -0.56 2.93 20.32
C PHE A 142 -1.72 3.44 19.47
N ASP A 143 -2.76 3.95 20.15
CA ASP A 143 -3.90 4.60 19.52
C ASP A 143 -3.74 6.13 19.56
N PRO A 144 -3.51 6.80 18.41
CA PRO A 144 -3.40 8.25 18.33
C PRO A 144 -4.76 8.95 18.41
N HIS A 145 -5.90 8.24 18.35
CA HIS A 145 -7.22 8.85 18.42
C HIS A 145 -7.49 9.41 19.81
N GLY A 146 -8.04 10.63 19.85
CA GLY A 146 -8.33 11.33 21.11
C GLY A 146 -7.09 11.79 21.90
N ARG A 147 -5.88 11.64 21.33
CA ARG A 147 -4.63 12.10 21.95
C ARG A 147 -4.32 13.55 21.59
N SER A 148 -3.75 14.28 22.53
CA SER A 148 -3.25 15.62 22.26
C SER A 148 -1.98 15.56 21.39
N ASP A 149 -1.65 16.66 20.72
CA ASP A 149 -0.38 16.78 19.98
C ASP A 149 0.83 16.53 20.87
N ALA A 150 0.76 16.92 22.15
CA ALA A 150 1.83 16.73 23.11
C ALA A 150 1.99 15.26 23.52
N GLU A 151 0.89 14.53 23.70
CA GLU A 151 0.91 13.08 23.94
C GLU A 151 1.51 12.33 22.77
N VAL A 152 1.07 12.63 21.54
CA VAL A 152 1.59 12.02 20.31
C VAL A 152 3.09 12.33 20.16
N MET A 153 3.51 13.56 20.42
CA MET A 153 4.93 13.94 20.39
C MET A 153 5.76 13.13 21.42
N ARG A 154 5.31 13.03 22.67
CA ARG A 154 6.00 12.24 23.71
C ARG A 154 6.06 10.76 23.35
N PHE A 155 5.00 10.21 22.77
CA PHE A 155 4.98 8.85 22.26
C PHE A 155 6.00 8.65 21.13
N CYS A 156 5.99 9.49 20.09
CA CYS A 156 6.94 9.43 18.98
C CYS A 156 8.39 9.55 19.47
N GLN A 157 8.66 10.42 20.44
CA GLN A 157 9.99 10.56 21.03
C GLN A 157 10.43 9.28 21.77
N SER A 158 9.55 8.70 22.60
CA SER A 158 9.82 7.45 23.29
C SER A 158 10.05 6.29 22.32
N PHE A 159 9.21 6.19 21.29
CA PHE A 159 9.33 5.19 20.23
C PHE A 159 10.68 5.29 19.50
N MET A 160 11.07 6.52 19.14
CA MET A 160 12.33 6.76 18.44
C MET A 160 13.57 6.52 19.31
N ASN A 161 13.49 6.71 20.63
CA ASN A 161 14.61 6.46 21.54
C ASN A 161 15.08 5.00 21.56
N GLU A 162 14.24 4.06 21.14
CA GLU A 162 14.68 2.69 20.85
C GLU A 162 14.95 2.50 19.36
N LEU A 163 14.02 2.93 18.50
CA LEU A 163 14.08 2.60 17.08
C LEU A 163 15.32 3.15 16.36
N TYR A 164 15.83 4.33 16.74
CA TYR A 164 16.90 5.04 16.00
C TYR A 164 18.15 4.20 15.72
N ARG A 165 18.51 3.27 16.61
CA ARG A 165 19.75 2.48 16.50
C ARG A 165 19.67 1.36 15.45
N HIS A 166 18.45 1.10 14.94
CA HIS A 166 18.14 0.07 13.94
C HIS A 166 17.90 0.67 12.55
N LEU A 167 18.03 1.99 12.46
CA LEU A 167 17.66 2.83 11.32
C LEU A 167 18.92 3.45 10.68
N GLY A 168 18.86 3.70 9.38
CA GLY A 168 19.86 4.48 8.63
C GLY A 168 19.45 4.63 7.17
N GLU A 169 19.93 5.67 6.48
CA GLU A 169 19.60 5.92 5.06
C GLU A 169 20.00 4.78 4.11
N HIS A 170 20.98 3.96 4.52
CA HIS A 170 21.43 2.76 3.80
C HIS A 170 21.04 1.45 4.49
N THR A 171 20.25 1.51 5.57
CA THR A 171 19.86 0.34 6.36
C THR A 171 18.36 0.12 6.30
N ASP A 172 17.57 1.06 6.82
CA ASP A 172 16.12 0.91 6.96
C ASP A 172 15.47 2.29 6.93
N VAL A 173 14.61 2.61 5.97
CA VAL A 173 14.00 3.95 5.79
C VAL A 173 12.48 3.89 6.00
N PRO A 174 11.97 4.22 7.20
CA PRO A 174 10.54 4.19 7.47
C PRO A 174 9.75 5.31 6.75
N ALA A 175 8.43 5.18 6.80
CA ALA A 175 7.47 6.14 6.25
C ALA A 175 6.21 6.22 7.13
N GLY A 176 5.26 7.07 6.75
CA GLY A 176 3.92 7.06 7.32
C GLY A 176 3.08 5.84 6.89
N ASP A 177 2.08 5.52 7.70
CA ASP A 177 0.99 4.57 7.45
C ASP A 177 -0.22 5.00 8.34
N ILE A 178 -1.21 4.13 8.56
CA ILE A 178 -2.36 4.42 9.43
C ILE A 178 -1.86 4.87 10.82
N GLY A 179 -2.31 6.05 11.26
CA GLY A 179 -1.92 6.65 12.54
C GLY A 179 -0.55 7.35 12.55
N VAL A 180 0.18 7.37 11.43
CA VAL A 180 1.47 8.05 11.28
C VAL A 180 1.45 8.92 10.01
N GLY A 181 1.06 10.18 10.18
CA GLY A 181 1.07 11.19 9.11
C GLY A 181 2.27 12.13 9.19
N GLY A 182 2.18 13.27 8.50
CA GLY A 182 3.27 14.26 8.47
C GLY A 182 3.63 14.82 9.86
N ARG A 183 2.65 14.92 10.77
CA ARG A 183 2.85 15.33 12.18
C ARG A 183 3.77 14.34 12.90
N GLU A 184 3.42 13.06 12.89
CA GLU A 184 4.20 12.00 13.53
C GLU A 184 5.58 11.84 12.89
N ILE A 185 5.68 11.89 11.56
CA ILE A 185 6.97 11.84 10.85
C ILE A 185 7.86 13.02 11.25
N GLY A 186 7.29 14.21 11.44
CA GLY A 186 7.99 15.37 11.99
C GLY A 186 8.57 15.12 13.39
N TYR A 187 7.76 14.59 14.32
CA TYR A 187 8.21 14.28 15.69
C TYR A 187 9.26 13.16 15.72
N LEU A 188 9.04 12.09 14.94
CA LEU A 188 9.98 10.97 14.81
C LEU A 188 11.32 11.43 14.24
N PHE A 189 11.31 12.21 13.15
CA PHE A 189 12.53 12.75 12.55
C PHE A 189 13.24 13.74 13.47
N GLY A 190 12.49 14.60 14.16
CA GLY A 190 13.04 15.53 15.15
C GLY A 190 13.77 14.80 16.27
N GLN A 191 13.17 13.76 16.83
CA GLN A 191 13.82 12.96 17.86
C GLN A 191 15.02 12.18 17.32
N TYR A 192 14.90 11.60 16.12
CA TYR A 192 16.01 10.91 15.46
C TYR A 192 17.23 11.84 15.35
N ARG A 193 17.04 13.05 14.82
CA ARG A 193 18.11 14.06 14.71
C ARG A 193 18.73 14.40 16.06
N LYS A 194 17.89 14.52 17.10
CA LYS A 194 18.35 14.88 18.45
C LYS A 194 19.26 13.80 19.04
N VAL A 195 18.90 12.53 18.88
CA VAL A 195 19.66 11.42 19.48
C VAL A 195 20.89 11.04 18.66
N THR A 196 20.84 11.13 17.33
CA THR A 196 21.99 10.82 16.46
C THR A 196 22.93 11.99 16.25
N ASN A 197 22.49 13.22 16.54
CA ASN A 197 23.20 14.47 16.23
C ASN A 197 23.53 14.60 14.72
N ARG A 198 22.64 14.11 13.84
CA ARG A 198 22.81 14.15 12.38
C ARG A 198 21.54 14.66 11.72
N HIS A 199 21.69 15.52 10.71
CA HIS A 199 20.58 15.87 9.80
C HIS A 199 20.55 14.90 8.61
N GLU A 200 20.24 13.63 8.88
CA GLU A 200 20.20 12.57 7.87
C GLU A 200 18.82 12.55 7.19
N SER A 201 18.60 13.43 6.21
CA SER A 201 17.28 13.62 5.58
C SER A 201 16.75 12.34 4.91
N GLY A 202 17.63 11.44 4.46
CA GLY A 202 17.28 10.15 3.88
C GLY A 202 16.65 9.15 4.85
N MET A 203 16.66 9.43 6.16
CA MET A 203 16.20 8.52 7.21
C MET A 203 14.68 8.26 7.18
N PHE A 204 13.89 9.23 6.73
CA PHE A 204 12.44 9.10 6.64
C PHE A 204 11.95 9.55 5.28
N THR A 205 10.80 9.03 4.87
CA THR A 205 10.05 9.50 3.71
C THR A 205 8.65 9.95 4.14
N GLY A 206 7.99 10.79 3.35
CA GLY A 206 6.78 11.50 3.78
C GLY A 206 7.10 12.70 4.67
N LYS A 207 8.29 13.28 4.52
CA LYS A 207 8.68 14.52 5.22
C LYS A 207 7.95 15.71 4.63
N GLY A 208 7.88 16.82 5.38
CA GLY A 208 7.37 18.08 4.83
C GLY A 208 8.33 18.65 3.79
N THR A 209 7.79 19.25 2.73
CA THR A 209 8.58 19.83 1.61
C THR A 209 9.56 20.92 2.07
N GLY A 210 9.27 21.61 3.17
CA GLY A 210 10.16 22.60 3.79
C GLY A 210 11.42 22.03 4.46
N TRP A 211 11.52 20.70 4.64
CA TRP A 211 12.61 20.07 5.38
C TRP A 211 13.02 18.69 4.80
N GLY A 212 12.99 18.54 3.48
CA GLY A 212 13.51 17.37 2.76
C GLY A 212 12.44 16.40 2.22
N GLY A 213 11.17 16.77 2.30
CA GLY A 213 10.08 16.08 1.61
C GLY A 213 10.12 16.29 0.09
N ALA A 214 9.54 15.36 -0.66
CA ALA A 214 9.38 15.47 -2.10
C ALA A 214 8.01 16.03 -2.49
N GLU A 215 7.97 16.76 -3.62
CA GLU A 215 6.71 17.07 -4.29
C GLU A 215 6.00 15.77 -4.74
N VAL A 216 4.69 15.85 -4.98
CA VAL A 216 3.85 14.72 -5.44
C VAL A 216 3.68 13.61 -4.39
N ARG A 217 4.38 13.65 -3.24
CA ARG A 217 4.28 12.60 -2.22
C ARG A 217 2.87 12.44 -1.67
N THR A 218 2.11 13.53 -1.55
CA THR A 218 0.73 13.53 -1.06
C THR A 218 -0.22 12.91 -2.08
N GLU A 219 0.00 13.17 -3.36
CA GLU A 219 -0.83 12.76 -4.49
C GLU A 219 -0.53 11.33 -4.96
N ALA A 220 0.69 10.86 -4.70
CA ALA A 220 1.34 9.74 -5.37
C ALA A 220 0.53 8.45 -5.44
N THR A 221 -0.15 8.06 -4.36
CA THR A 221 -0.90 6.79 -4.34
C THR A 221 -2.15 6.86 -5.22
N GLY A 222 -2.91 7.95 -5.12
CA GLY A 222 -4.11 8.16 -5.94
C GLY A 222 -3.76 8.37 -7.42
N TYR A 223 -2.71 9.14 -7.69
CA TYR A 223 -2.17 9.31 -9.04
C TYR A 223 -1.69 7.97 -9.60
N GLY A 224 -1.00 7.17 -8.78
CA GLY A 224 -0.51 5.85 -9.16
C GLY A 224 -1.63 4.91 -9.61
N ALA A 225 -2.71 4.82 -8.84
CA ALA A 225 -3.84 3.94 -9.17
C ALA A 225 -4.50 4.33 -10.51
N VAL A 226 -4.60 5.64 -10.79
CA VAL A 226 -5.16 6.14 -12.05
C VAL A 226 -4.20 5.95 -13.21
N PHE A 227 -2.90 6.21 -13.04
CA PHE A 227 -1.89 5.94 -14.08
C PHE A 227 -1.85 4.46 -14.43
N PHE A 228 -1.90 3.56 -13.45
CA PHE A 228 -1.94 2.12 -13.74
C PHE A 228 -3.21 1.74 -14.52
N ALA A 229 -4.37 2.29 -14.17
CA ALA A 229 -5.60 2.09 -14.92
C ALA A 229 -5.49 2.61 -16.37
N GLN A 230 -4.82 3.76 -16.57
CA GLN A 230 -4.54 4.32 -17.88
C GLN A 230 -3.71 3.34 -18.74
N GLU A 231 -2.64 2.76 -18.17
CA GLU A 231 -1.78 1.80 -18.87
C GLU A 231 -2.54 0.50 -19.21
N MET A 232 -3.39 0.01 -18.29
CA MET A 232 -4.25 -1.15 -18.57
C MET A 232 -5.18 -0.89 -19.75
N LEU A 233 -5.78 0.30 -19.86
CA LEU A 233 -6.66 0.65 -20.98
C LEU A 233 -5.86 0.83 -22.28
N ALA A 234 -4.67 1.42 -22.20
CA ALA A 234 -3.85 1.75 -23.37
C ALA A 234 -3.41 0.50 -24.15
N VAL A 235 -3.09 -0.61 -23.48
CA VAL A 235 -2.77 -1.88 -24.17
C VAL A 235 -3.97 -2.52 -24.89
N HIS A 236 -5.17 -1.98 -24.68
CA HIS A 236 -6.40 -2.38 -25.37
C HIS A 236 -6.96 -1.27 -26.27
N ASP A 237 -6.12 -0.32 -26.70
CA ASP A 237 -6.50 0.82 -27.55
C ASP A 237 -7.66 1.65 -26.98
N ASP A 238 -7.84 1.66 -25.65
CA ASP A 238 -8.84 2.47 -24.93
C ASP A 238 -8.15 3.52 -24.06
N SER A 239 -8.93 4.45 -23.48
CA SER A 239 -8.41 5.52 -22.63
C SER A 239 -9.36 5.90 -21.50
N LEU A 240 -8.87 6.69 -20.56
CA LEU A 240 -9.68 7.29 -19.48
C LEU A 240 -10.64 8.38 -19.98
N ALA A 241 -10.36 8.99 -21.13
CA ALA A 241 -11.12 10.14 -21.60
C ALA A 241 -12.58 9.78 -21.87
N GLY A 242 -13.50 10.56 -21.31
CA GLY A 242 -14.95 10.36 -21.44
C GLY A 242 -15.53 9.21 -20.61
N LYS A 243 -14.72 8.49 -19.82
CA LYS A 243 -15.19 7.40 -18.95
C LYS A 243 -15.77 7.92 -17.65
N ARG A 244 -16.80 7.25 -17.13
CA ARG A 244 -17.31 7.45 -15.77
C ARG A 244 -16.50 6.59 -14.79
N VAL A 245 -16.09 7.17 -13.67
CA VAL A 245 -15.25 6.48 -12.67
C VAL A 245 -15.93 6.48 -11.31
N ALA A 246 -16.13 5.31 -10.72
CA ALA A 246 -16.50 5.18 -9.31
C ALA A 246 -15.23 5.15 -8.47
N ILE A 247 -15.10 6.08 -7.52
CA ILE A 247 -14.03 6.12 -6.54
C ILE A 247 -14.67 6.03 -5.16
N SER A 248 -14.26 5.05 -4.37
CA SER A 248 -14.66 4.95 -2.97
C SER A 248 -13.69 5.72 -2.08
N GLY A 249 -14.14 6.07 -0.89
CA GLY A 249 -13.39 6.85 0.06
C GLY A 249 -13.40 8.35 -0.25
N SER A 250 -12.87 9.10 0.69
CA SER A 250 -12.74 10.57 0.63
C SER A 250 -11.49 11.04 1.38
N GLY A 251 -10.57 10.10 1.64
CA GLY A 251 -9.26 10.39 2.18
C GLY A 251 -8.27 10.77 1.07
N ASN A 252 -7.01 10.86 1.44
CA ASN A 252 -5.90 11.23 0.57
C ASN A 252 -5.92 10.47 -0.79
N VAL A 253 -5.92 9.13 -0.77
CA VAL A 253 -5.90 8.33 -2.02
C VAL A 253 -7.07 8.67 -2.94
N ALA A 254 -8.30 8.70 -2.39
CA ALA A 254 -9.51 8.98 -3.16
C ALA A 254 -9.52 10.40 -3.75
N ILE A 255 -9.20 11.42 -2.94
CA ILE A 255 -9.13 12.83 -3.39
C ILE A 255 -8.21 12.97 -4.60
N TYR A 256 -7.00 12.41 -4.52
CA TYR A 256 -6.01 12.57 -5.57
C TYR A 256 -6.25 11.63 -6.76
N ALA A 257 -6.93 10.50 -6.56
CA ALA A 257 -7.45 9.69 -7.65
C ALA A 257 -8.54 10.43 -8.44
N ILE A 258 -9.50 11.07 -7.77
CA ILE A 258 -10.52 11.94 -8.40
C ILE A 258 -9.83 13.06 -9.18
N GLN A 259 -8.85 13.74 -8.57
CA GLN A 259 -8.10 14.81 -9.23
C GLN A 259 -7.41 14.32 -10.52
N LYS A 260 -6.67 13.20 -10.46
CA LYS A 260 -5.94 12.71 -11.63
C LYS A 260 -6.85 12.20 -12.72
N ALA A 261 -7.89 11.45 -12.36
CA ALA A 261 -8.87 10.95 -13.32
C ALA A 261 -9.54 12.11 -14.09
N THR A 262 -9.89 13.19 -13.38
CA THR A 262 -10.43 14.41 -13.99
C THR A 262 -9.42 15.07 -14.95
N GLN A 263 -8.15 15.19 -14.54
CA GLN A 263 -7.08 15.76 -15.39
C GLN A 263 -6.82 14.95 -16.66
N LEU A 264 -7.11 13.64 -16.64
CA LEU A 264 -6.98 12.73 -17.78
C LEU A 264 -8.28 12.61 -18.60
N GLY A 265 -9.26 13.47 -18.34
CA GLY A 265 -10.50 13.58 -19.12
C GLY A 265 -11.60 12.58 -18.73
N ALA A 266 -11.44 11.84 -17.63
CA ALA A 266 -12.52 11.02 -17.07
C ALA A 266 -13.45 11.88 -16.19
N THR A 267 -14.62 11.33 -15.85
CA THR A 267 -15.59 11.96 -14.93
C THR A 267 -15.74 11.07 -13.69
N PRO A 268 -15.03 11.34 -12.58
CA PRO A 268 -15.25 10.64 -11.33
C PRO A 268 -16.58 11.08 -10.74
N VAL A 269 -17.50 10.14 -10.53
CA VAL A 269 -18.89 10.45 -10.16
C VAL A 269 -19.21 10.11 -8.70
N THR A 270 -18.31 9.47 -7.96
CA THR A 270 -18.55 9.10 -6.55
C THR A 270 -17.40 9.48 -5.63
N ALA A 271 -17.74 9.66 -4.35
CA ALA A 271 -16.83 9.66 -3.20
C ALA A 271 -17.58 9.11 -1.99
N SER A 272 -16.89 8.51 -1.01
CA SER A 272 -17.57 7.92 0.16
C SER A 272 -16.83 8.13 1.49
N ASP A 273 -17.54 7.92 2.59
CA ASP A 273 -16.94 7.70 3.90
C ASP A 273 -17.76 6.66 4.67
N SER A 274 -17.46 6.47 5.96
CA SER A 274 -18.15 5.45 6.77
C SER A 274 -19.66 5.68 6.98
N SER A 275 -20.24 6.79 6.52
CA SER A 275 -21.69 7.06 6.63
C SER A 275 -22.47 6.74 5.35
N GLY A 276 -21.78 6.58 4.23
CA GLY A 276 -22.40 6.40 2.93
C GLY A 276 -21.56 7.03 1.82
N TYR A 277 -22.18 7.28 0.68
CA TYR A 277 -21.51 7.81 -0.50
C TYR A 277 -22.31 8.93 -1.17
N VAL A 278 -21.60 9.78 -1.90
CA VAL A 278 -22.20 10.79 -2.77
C VAL A 278 -22.08 10.36 -4.22
N VAL A 279 -23.07 10.73 -5.02
CA VAL A 279 -23.03 10.61 -6.48
C VAL A 279 -23.27 11.97 -7.10
N ASP A 280 -22.33 12.44 -7.91
CA ASP A 280 -22.43 13.67 -8.71
C ASP A 280 -22.20 13.31 -10.18
N ASP A 281 -23.29 13.22 -10.96
CA ASP A 281 -23.23 12.84 -12.37
C ASP A 281 -22.52 13.87 -13.25
N ALA A 282 -22.34 15.10 -12.75
CA ALA A 282 -21.53 16.14 -13.38
C ALA A 282 -20.02 16.04 -13.04
N GLY A 283 -19.65 15.10 -12.17
CA GLY A 283 -18.29 14.92 -11.67
C GLY A 283 -18.07 15.54 -10.28
N ILE A 284 -17.27 14.86 -9.45
CA ILE A 284 -16.92 15.32 -8.11
C ILE A 284 -16.01 16.55 -8.17
N ASP A 285 -16.42 17.61 -7.47
CA ASP A 285 -15.65 18.82 -7.21
C ASP A 285 -14.56 18.53 -6.16
N VAL A 286 -13.34 18.36 -6.66
CA VAL A 286 -12.17 18.00 -5.84
C VAL A 286 -11.87 19.08 -4.80
N ASP A 287 -12.01 20.36 -5.14
CA ASP A 287 -11.65 21.46 -4.24
C ASP A 287 -12.65 21.54 -3.08
N LEU A 288 -13.94 21.36 -3.36
CA LEU A 288 -14.96 21.24 -2.32
C LEU A 288 -14.71 20.00 -1.43
N LEU A 289 -14.40 18.86 -2.03
CA LEU A 289 -14.11 17.63 -1.28
C LEU A 289 -12.90 17.81 -0.36
N ARG A 290 -11.82 18.45 -0.84
CA ARG A 290 -10.63 18.76 -0.05
C ARG A 290 -10.91 19.72 1.09
N GLN A 291 -11.66 20.79 0.83
CA GLN A 291 -12.07 21.73 1.87
C GLN A 291 -12.83 21.00 3.00
N LEU A 292 -13.78 20.14 2.65
CA LEU A 292 -14.55 19.37 3.64
C LEU A 292 -13.67 18.38 4.41
N LYS A 293 -12.75 17.67 3.75
CA LYS A 293 -12.04 16.54 4.35
C LYS A 293 -10.69 16.91 4.98
N GLU A 294 -9.93 17.79 4.35
CA GLU A 294 -8.59 18.20 4.82
C GLU A 294 -8.65 19.37 5.81
N VAL A 295 -9.60 20.30 5.66
CA VAL A 295 -9.70 21.51 6.50
C VAL A 295 -10.77 21.36 7.59
N GLU A 296 -12.03 21.12 7.18
CA GLU A 296 -13.18 21.12 8.10
C GLU A 296 -13.35 19.79 8.84
N ARG A 297 -12.76 18.71 8.31
CA ARG A 297 -12.92 17.32 8.79
C ARG A 297 -14.39 16.89 8.88
N ALA A 298 -15.20 17.34 7.92
CA ALA A 298 -16.63 17.10 7.83
C ALA A 298 -16.98 15.71 7.27
N ARG A 299 -18.25 15.30 7.47
CA ARG A 299 -18.84 14.10 6.88
C ARG A 299 -19.14 14.32 5.39
N ILE A 300 -19.15 13.24 4.60
CA ILE A 300 -19.32 13.31 3.14
C ILE A 300 -20.71 13.84 2.75
N VAL A 301 -21.73 13.68 3.61
CA VAL A 301 -23.07 14.25 3.39
C VAL A 301 -23.04 15.77 3.18
N GLU A 302 -22.09 16.48 3.81
CA GLU A 302 -21.94 17.94 3.62
C GLU A 302 -21.54 18.32 2.20
N TYR A 303 -20.93 17.40 1.45
CA TYR A 303 -20.66 17.62 0.03
C TYR A 303 -21.97 17.76 -0.75
N ALA A 304 -22.93 16.84 -0.56
CA ALA A 304 -24.23 16.90 -1.21
C ALA A 304 -25.05 18.13 -0.75
N ASN A 305 -24.95 18.53 0.52
CA ASN A 305 -25.59 19.75 1.01
C ASN A 305 -25.09 21.03 0.30
N ARG A 306 -23.80 21.06 -0.08
CA ARG A 306 -23.16 22.21 -0.73
C ARG A 306 -23.15 22.11 -2.26
N ARG A 307 -23.45 20.94 -2.82
CA ARG A 307 -23.40 20.63 -4.25
C ARG A 307 -24.77 20.13 -4.73
N PRO A 308 -25.65 21.01 -5.23
CA PRO A 308 -27.02 20.64 -5.61
C PRO A 308 -27.14 19.56 -6.70
N SER A 309 -26.11 19.35 -7.51
CA SER A 309 -26.06 18.28 -8.51
C SER A 309 -25.76 16.90 -7.90
N ALA A 310 -25.27 16.87 -6.67
CA ALA A 310 -24.89 15.65 -5.99
C ALA A 310 -26.02 15.15 -5.08
N ARG A 311 -26.17 13.83 -5.01
CA ARG A 311 -27.05 13.17 -4.05
C ARG A 311 -26.23 12.38 -3.04
N PHE A 312 -26.65 12.38 -1.78
CA PHE A 312 -26.10 11.49 -0.76
C PHE A 312 -26.97 10.24 -0.65
N VAL A 313 -26.32 9.08 -0.58
CA VAL A 313 -26.94 7.79 -0.29
C VAL A 313 -26.39 7.33 1.07
N GLU A 314 -27.28 7.21 2.04
CA GLU A 314 -26.95 6.73 3.38
C GLU A 314 -26.77 5.21 3.35
N GLY A 315 -25.63 4.72 3.84
CA GLY A 315 -25.26 3.31 3.71
C GLY A 315 -25.16 2.86 2.24
N GLY A 316 -25.59 1.62 1.98
CA GLY A 316 -25.52 1.00 0.65
C GLY A 316 -24.09 0.76 0.16
N SER A 317 -23.96 0.39 -1.11
CA SER A 317 -22.66 0.19 -1.75
C SER A 317 -22.45 1.20 -2.87
N VAL A 318 -21.30 1.88 -2.84
CA VAL A 318 -20.86 2.79 -3.92
C VAL A 318 -20.71 2.07 -5.26
N TRP A 319 -20.56 0.75 -5.23
CA TRP A 319 -20.37 -0.14 -6.38
C TRP A 319 -21.66 -0.44 -7.15
N GLU A 320 -22.82 0.01 -6.65
CA GLU A 320 -24.10 -0.04 -7.35
C GLU A 320 -24.21 0.99 -8.49
N VAL A 321 -23.34 2.01 -8.49
CA VAL A 321 -23.36 3.10 -9.48
C VAL A 321 -22.79 2.61 -10.83
N PRO A 322 -23.53 2.72 -11.96
CA PRO A 322 -23.02 2.32 -13.27
C PRO A 322 -21.86 3.22 -13.73
N VAL A 323 -20.71 2.60 -13.95
CA VAL A 323 -19.45 3.25 -14.33
C VAL A 323 -18.62 2.35 -15.25
N ASP A 324 -17.69 2.95 -15.98
CA ASP A 324 -16.73 2.21 -16.82
C ASP A 324 -15.54 1.70 -16.00
N ILE A 325 -15.16 2.41 -14.93
CA ILE A 325 -13.95 2.14 -14.15
C ILE A 325 -14.25 2.27 -12.67
N ALA A 326 -13.71 1.37 -11.85
CA ALA A 326 -13.78 1.45 -10.39
C ALA A 326 -12.37 1.60 -9.77
N VAL A 327 -12.24 2.49 -8.79
CA VAL A 327 -10.99 2.71 -8.03
C VAL A 327 -11.26 2.61 -6.52
N PRO A 328 -11.26 1.39 -5.95
CA PRO A 328 -11.44 1.17 -4.51
C PRO A 328 -10.30 1.80 -3.70
N SER A 329 -10.61 2.82 -2.89
CA SER A 329 -9.62 3.69 -2.22
C SER A 329 -9.95 4.01 -0.76
N ALA A 330 -10.79 3.21 -0.09
CA ALA A 330 -11.17 3.45 1.30
C ALA A 330 -10.48 2.50 2.29
N THR A 331 -10.79 1.21 2.24
CA THR A 331 -10.36 0.23 3.25
C THR A 331 -10.16 -1.16 2.64
N GLN A 332 -9.48 -2.04 3.37
CA GLN A 332 -9.40 -3.46 3.04
C GLN A 332 -10.80 -4.11 2.99
N ASN A 333 -10.99 -5.08 2.10
CA ASN A 333 -12.22 -5.86 1.92
C ASN A 333 -13.50 -5.02 1.74
N GLU A 334 -13.41 -3.83 1.13
CA GLU A 334 -14.54 -2.95 0.83
C GLU A 334 -15.35 -3.35 -0.43
N VAL A 335 -14.80 -4.22 -1.28
CA VAL A 335 -15.50 -4.77 -2.46
C VAL A 335 -15.79 -6.24 -2.20
N SER A 336 -17.06 -6.57 -1.96
CA SER A 336 -17.54 -7.93 -1.81
C SER A 336 -17.78 -8.62 -3.18
N LEU A 337 -18.07 -9.92 -3.18
CA LEU A 337 -18.48 -10.64 -4.38
C LEU A 337 -19.73 -10.01 -5.02
N ALA A 338 -20.73 -9.65 -4.20
CA ALA A 338 -21.97 -9.04 -4.68
C ALA A 338 -21.72 -7.67 -5.34
N ASP A 339 -20.78 -6.90 -4.80
CA ASP A 339 -20.35 -5.62 -5.39
C ASP A 339 -19.66 -5.82 -6.74
N ALA A 340 -18.80 -6.84 -6.84
CA ALA A 340 -18.14 -7.18 -8.10
C ALA A 340 -19.15 -7.62 -9.18
N GLU A 341 -20.11 -8.46 -8.81
CA GLU A 341 -21.19 -8.90 -9.70
C GLU A 341 -22.04 -7.70 -10.17
N ALA A 342 -22.35 -6.75 -9.29
CA ALA A 342 -23.07 -5.52 -9.65
C ALA A 342 -22.27 -4.65 -10.63
N LEU A 343 -20.98 -4.44 -10.37
CA LEU A 343 -20.09 -3.69 -11.28
C LEU A 343 -19.98 -4.36 -12.65
N ILE A 344 -19.82 -5.68 -12.69
CA ILE A 344 -19.76 -6.47 -13.93
C ILE A 344 -21.07 -6.35 -14.70
N ALA A 345 -22.22 -6.51 -14.03
CA ALA A 345 -23.53 -6.35 -14.65
C ALA A 345 -23.76 -4.95 -15.23
N ASN A 346 -23.15 -3.93 -14.62
CA ASN A 346 -23.19 -2.55 -15.07
C ASN A 346 -22.15 -2.20 -16.15
N GLY A 347 -21.34 -3.17 -16.60
CA GLY A 347 -20.42 -3.01 -17.72
C GLY A 347 -19.06 -2.38 -17.35
N VAL A 348 -18.60 -2.55 -16.10
CA VAL A 348 -17.24 -2.12 -15.70
C VAL A 348 -16.19 -2.76 -16.60
N ARG A 349 -15.23 -1.96 -17.05
CA ARG A 349 -14.12 -2.39 -17.93
C ARG A 349 -12.84 -2.62 -17.15
N ALA A 350 -12.58 -1.79 -16.14
CA ALA A 350 -11.37 -1.86 -15.35
C ALA A 350 -11.62 -1.58 -13.86
N VAL A 351 -10.88 -2.27 -13.01
CA VAL A 351 -10.82 -2.06 -11.55
C VAL A 351 -9.37 -1.85 -11.16
N SER A 352 -9.06 -0.74 -10.49
CA SER A 352 -7.69 -0.41 -10.05
C SER A 352 -7.67 -0.14 -8.55
N GLU A 353 -7.05 -1.04 -7.79
CA GLU A 353 -7.03 -0.95 -6.32
C GLU A 353 -6.13 0.20 -5.83
N GLY A 354 -6.74 1.25 -5.28
CA GLY A 354 -6.05 2.36 -4.62
C GLY A 354 -5.73 2.10 -3.14
N ALA A 355 -6.59 1.36 -2.44
CA ALA A 355 -6.36 0.89 -1.07
C ALA A 355 -5.53 -0.40 -1.05
N ASN A 356 -5.10 -0.87 0.14
CA ASN A 356 -4.43 -2.16 0.27
C ASN A 356 -5.47 -3.28 0.46
N MET A 357 -5.52 -4.22 -0.49
CA MET A 357 -6.47 -5.35 -0.53
C MET A 357 -7.95 -4.95 -0.35
N PRO A 358 -8.47 -3.98 -1.13
CA PRO A 358 -9.87 -3.59 -1.04
C PRO A 358 -10.83 -4.68 -1.55
N CYS A 359 -10.43 -5.52 -2.51
CA CYS A 359 -11.30 -6.59 -3.00
C CYS A 359 -11.10 -7.88 -2.19
N VAL A 360 -12.20 -8.52 -1.80
CA VAL A 360 -12.13 -9.89 -1.28
C VAL A 360 -11.70 -10.86 -2.39
N PRO A 361 -11.05 -12.01 -2.09
CA PRO A 361 -10.58 -12.94 -3.12
C PRO A 361 -11.66 -13.34 -4.14
N ALA A 362 -12.88 -13.62 -3.68
CA ALA A 362 -14.00 -13.96 -4.55
C ALA A 362 -14.39 -12.83 -5.53
N ALA A 363 -14.20 -11.56 -5.15
CA ALA A 363 -14.44 -10.42 -6.04
C ALA A 363 -13.36 -10.34 -7.13
N VAL A 364 -12.09 -10.59 -6.77
CA VAL A 364 -10.98 -10.67 -7.72
C VAL A 364 -11.23 -11.76 -8.75
N ASP A 365 -11.60 -12.97 -8.30
CA ASP A 365 -11.94 -14.09 -9.17
C ASP A 365 -13.10 -13.74 -10.11
N ALA A 366 -14.14 -13.07 -9.61
CA ALA A 366 -15.27 -12.63 -10.44
C ALA A 366 -14.84 -11.67 -11.55
N PHE A 367 -14.01 -10.66 -11.23
CA PHE A 367 -13.48 -9.73 -12.24
C PHE A 367 -12.62 -10.43 -13.29
N GLN A 368 -11.72 -11.32 -12.87
CA GLN A 368 -10.85 -12.06 -13.78
C GLN A 368 -11.66 -13.00 -14.70
N ASN A 369 -12.64 -13.74 -14.16
CA ASN A 369 -13.52 -14.61 -14.92
C ASN A 369 -14.38 -13.85 -15.94
N ALA A 370 -14.81 -12.64 -15.58
CA ALA A 370 -15.54 -11.73 -16.46
C ALA A 370 -14.64 -10.99 -17.47
N ARG A 371 -13.31 -11.21 -17.43
CA ARG A 371 -12.30 -10.52 -18.25
C ARG A 371 -12.31 -8.99 -18.06
N VAL A 372 -12.67 -8.53 -16.87
CA VAL A 372 -12.48 -7.15 -16.43
C VAL A 372 -10.99 -6.94 -16.16
N LEU A 373 -10.44 -5.81 -16.61
CA LEU A 373 -9.04 -5.47 -16.36
C LEU A 373 -8.86 -5.19 -14.87
N PHE A 374 -8.11 -6.03 -14.17
CA PHE A 374 -7.97 -5.94 -12.72
C PHE A 374 -6.53 -5.63 -12.32
N ALA A 375 -6.28 -4.46 -11.72
CA ALA A 375 -4.98 -4.10 -11.19
C ALA A 375 -4.90 -4.35 -9.67
N PRO A 376 -3.99 -5.25 -9.22
CA PRO A 376 -3.82 -5.50 -7.80
C PRO A 376 -3.17 -4.32 -7.09
N GLY A 377 -3.52 -4.10 -5.83
CA GLY A 377 -3.04 -2.97 -5.03
C GLY A 377 -1.52 -2.91 -4.94
N LYS A 378 -0.83 -4.05 -4.86
CA LYS A 378 0.64 -4.11 -4.86
C LYS A 378 1.29 -3.44 -6.07
N ALA A 379 0.59 -3.36 -7.20
CA ALA A 379 1.03 -2.66 -8.40
C ALA A 379 0.37 -1.27 -8.50
N ALA A 380 -0.97 -1.20 -8.49
CA ALA A 380 -1.72 0.04 -8.72
C ALA A 380 -1.41 1.14 -7.70
N ASN A 381 -1.33 0.79 -6.41
CA ASN A 381 -1.09 1.76 -5.34
C ASN A 381 0.41 1.92 -4.99
N ALA A 382 1.31 1.37 -5.81
CA ALA A 382 2.76 1.45 -5.62
C ALA A 382 3.31 2.88 -5.77
N GLY A 383 2.55 3.81 -6.37
CA GLY A 383 2.96 5.19 -6.56
C GLY A 383 3.44 5.88 -5.28
N GLY A 384 2.80 5.59 -4.14
CA GLY A 384 3.21 6.14 -2.83
C GLY A 384 4.60 5.69 -2.38
N VAL A 385 4.97 4.42 -2.61
CA VAL A 385 6.32 3.94 -2.31
C VAL A 385 7.32 4.35 -3.38
N ALA A 386 6.90 4.42 -4.64
CA ALA A 386 7.75 4.89 -5.73
C ALA A 386 8.19 6.34 -5.49
N THR A 387 7.26 7.21 -5.10
CA THR A 387 7.55 8.61 -4.74
C THR A 387 8.36 8.71 -3.45
N SER A 388 8.22 7.74 -2.53
CA SER A 388 9.10 7.65 -1.36
C SER A 388 10.55 7.34 -1.76
N ALA A 389 10.78 6.48 -2.75
CA ALA A 389 12.12 6.23 -3.30
C ALA A 389 12.65 7.45 -4.07
N LEU A 390 11.80 8.18 -4.82
CA LEU A 390 12.17 9.46 -5.42
C LEU A 390 12.57 10.51 -4.37
N GLU A 391 11.88 10.54 -3.22
CA GLU A 391 12.27 11.37 -2.07
C GLU A 391 13.64 10.96 -1.53
N MET A 392 13.95 9.66 -1.46
CA MET A 392 15.29 9.17 -1.07
C MET A 392 16.36 9.63 -2.06
N SER A 393 16.12 9.51 -3.38
CA SER A 393 17.05 9.97 -4.41
C SER A 393 17.31 11.49 -4.34
N GLN A 394 16.25 12.29 -4.12
CA GLN A 394 16.35 13.72 -3.92
C GLN A 394 17.17 14.07 -2.67
N ASN A 395 16.94 13.36 -1.56
CA ASN A 395 17.71 13.57 -0.32
C ASN A 395 19.19 13.18 -0.47
N ALA A 396 19.48 12.05 -1.12
CA ALA A 396 20.86 11.60 -1.37
C ALA A 396 21.64 12.57 -2.27
N SER A 397 20.98 13.12 -3.29
CA SER A 397 21.57 14.10 -4.22
C SER A 397 21.51 15.55 -3.72
N ARG A 398 20.81 15.81 -2.62
CA ARG A 398 20.47 17.15 -2.12
C ARG A 398 19.80 18.04 -3.19
N GLN A 399 18.99 17.42 -4.04
CA GLN A 399 18.21 18.11 -5.06
C GLN A 399 16.73 18.17 -4.65
N ARG A 400 16.03 19.17 -5.18
CA ARG A 400 14.57 19.24 -5.11
C ARG A 400 14.05 19.34 -6.53
N TRP A 401 13.10 18.49 -6.85
CA TRP A 401 12.43 18.53 -8.14
C TRP A 401 11.15 19.33 -8.05
N THR A 402 10.70 19.85 -9.19
CA THR A 402 9.40 20.50 -9.28
C THR A 402 8.29 19.45 -9.14
N PHE A 403 7.06 19.91 -8.91
CA PHE A 403 5.89 19.04 -8.94
C PHE A 403 5.77 18.32 -10.29
N HIS A 404 5.97 19.05 -11.39
CA HIS A 404 5.89 18.51 -12.75
C HIS A 404 6.92 17.40 -12.99
N ASP A 405 8.19 17.63 -12.62
CA ASP A 405 9.25 16.64 -12.81
C ASP A 405 9.01 15.39 -11.94
N SER A 406 8.54 15.59 -10.71
CA SER A 406 8.22 14.49 -9.80
C SER A 406 7.03 13.67 -10.30
N GLU A 407 6.01 14.33 -10.86
CA GLU A 407 4.83 13.66 -11.44
C GLU A 407 5.22 12.87 -12.69
N ASN A 408 6.03 13.44 -13.58
CA ASN A 408 6.45 12.74 -14.79
C ASN A 408 7.25 11.48 -14.45
N LYS A 409 8.16 11.55 -13.46
CA LYS A 409 8.88 10.38 -12.96
C LYS A 409 7.95 9.34 -12.34
N LEU A 410 6.95 9.78 -11.58
CA LEU A 410 5.93 8.89 -11.05
C LEU A 410 5.13 8.21 -12.18
N ARG A 411 4.81 8.92 -13.26
CA ARG A 411 4.12 8.32 -14.42
C ARG A 411 4.98 7.26 -15.10
N GLU A 412 6.25 7.54 -15.36
CA GLU A 412 7.23 6.61 -15.95
C GLU A 412 7.35 5.32 -15.14
N ILE A 413 7.83 5.43 -13.89
CA ILE A 413 7.20 4.84 -12.70
C ILE A 413 6.19 3.71 -12.91
N MET A 414 4.93 4.15 -12.87
CA MET A 414 3.76 3.28 -12.95
C MET A 414 3.66 2.56 -14.29
N GLY A 415 4.10 3.16 -15.39
CA GLY A 415 4.21 2.51 -16.69
C GLY A 415 5.20 1.35 -16.68
N ASP A 416 6.34 1.49 -16.01
CA ASP A 416 7.33 0.42 -15.85
C ASP A 416 6.78 -0.73 -14.99
N ILE A 417 6.05 -0.41 -13.91
CA ILE A 417 5.39 -1.39 -13.05
C ILE A 417 4.32 -2.15 -13.84
N HIS A 418 3.50 -1.44 -14.62
CA HIS A 418 2.49 -2.04 -15.48
C HIS A 418 3.12 -3.00 -16.49
N ARG A 419 4.12 -2.54 -17.26
CA ARG A 419 4.81 -3.39 -18.26
C ARG A 419 5.44 -4.62 -17.62
N ALA A 420 6.12 -4.46 -16.47
CA ALA A 420 6.69 -5.60 -15.75
C ALA A 420 5.64 -6.65 -15.36
N ALA A 421 4.47 -6.22 -14.88
CA ALA A 421 3.38 -7.12 -14.55
C ALA A 421 2.76 -7.76 -15.80
N PHE A 422 2.48 -6.97 -16.83
CA PHE A 422 1.91 -7.43 -18.09
C PHE A 422 2.80 -8.49 -18.76
N ASP A 423 4.07 -8.15 -18.98
CA ASP A 423 5.04 -9.03 -19.66
C ASP A 423 5.29 -10.31 -18.85
N ALA A 424 5.34 -10.23 -17.51
CA ALA A 424 5.48 -11.41 -16.67
C ALA A 424 4.27 -12.34 -16.76
N ALA A 425 3.06 -11.78 -16.79
CA ALA A 425 1.84 -12.56 -16.94
C ALA A 425 1.84 -13.30 -18.30
N GLU A 426 2.21 -12.61 -19.39
CA GLU A 426 2.34 -13.22 -20.72
C GLU A 426 3.40 -14.32 -20.77
N ARG A 427 4.62 -14.05 -20.27
CA ARG A 427 5.71 -15.05 -20.25
C ARG A 427 5.29 -16.33 -19.54
N HIS A 428 4.49 -16.23 -18.49
CA HIS A 428 4.04 -17.38 -17.68
C HIS A 428 2.67 -17.93 -18.09
N GLY A 429 2.18 -17.61 -19.29
CA GLY A 429 0.99 -18.23 -19.88
C GLY A 429 -0.33 -17.76 -19.26
N ARG A 430 -0.34 -16.58 -18.63
CA ARG A 430 -1.53 -15.94 -18.04
C ARG A 430 -1.72 -14.52 -18.61
N PRO A 431 -1.83 -14.35 -19.93
CA PRO A 431 -1.91 -13.02 -20.55
C PRO A 431 -3.06 -12.19 -19.95
N GLY A 432 -2.75 -10.95 -19.56
CA GLY A 432 -3.71 -10.03 -18.92
C GLY A 432 -3.98 -10.26 -17.43
N ASP A 433 -3.39 -11.29 -16.79
CA ASP A 433 -3.49 -11.52 -15.35
C ASP A 433 -2.44 -10.69 -14.60
N TYR A 434 -2.76 -9.43 -14.31
CA TYR A 434 -1.86 -8.53 -13.56
C TYR A 434 -1.63 -9.00 -12.11
N VAL A 435 -2.50 -9.83 -11.53
CA VAL A 435 -2.31 -10.37 -10.16
C VAL A 435 -1.13 -11.33 -10.16
N ALA A 436 -1.17 -12.33 -11.05
CA ALA A 436 -0.06 -13.26 -11.24
C ALA A 436 1.19 -12.52 -11.72
N GLY A 437 1.04 -11.65 -12.74
CA GLY A 437 2.13 -10.89 -13.32
C GLY A 437 2.90 -10.05 -12.30
N ALA A 438 2.21 -9.30 -11.44
CA ALA A 438 2.83 -8.48 -10.40
C ALA A 438 3.56 -9.34 -9.34
N ASN A 439 2.97 -10.45 -8.92
CA ASN A 439 3.61 -11.39 -7.99
C ASN A 439 4.87 -12.02 -8.59
N ILE A 440 4.78 -12.47 -9.84
CA ILE A 440 5.88 -13.10 -10.57
C ILE A 440 7.02 -12.12 -10.79
N ALA A 441 6.74 -10.93 -11.34
CA ALA A 441 7.77 -9.94 -11.64
C ALA A 441 8.49 -9.45 -10.36
N GLY A 442 7.74 -9.25 -9.27
CA GLY A 442 8.32 -8.92 -7.97
C GLY A 442 9.21 -10.04 -7.43
N PHE A 443 8.73 -11.29 -7.47
CA PHE A 443 9.46 -12.46 -6.99
C PHE A 443 10.72 -12.74 -7.81
N GLU A 444 10.66 -12.77 -9.13
CA GLU A 444 11.82 -13.04 -10.00
C GLU A 444 12.97 -12.06 -9.71
N ARG A 445 12.68 -10.77 -9.52
CA ARG A 445 13.68 -9.75 -9.20
C ARG A 445 14.35 -10.00 -7.85
N VAL A 446 13.58 -10.37 -6.84
CA VAL A 446 14.06 -10.69 -5.48
C VAL A 446 14.86 -12.00 -5.48
N ALA A 447 14.31 -13.06 -6.07
CA ALA A 447 14.91 -14.39 -6.13
C ALA A 447 16.25 -14.38 -6.88
N ALA A 448 16.31 -13.71 -8.04
CA ALA A 448 17.55 -13.56 -8.79
C ALA A 448 18.64 -12.83 -7.97
N ALA A 449 18.27 -11.78 -7.26
CA ALA A 449 19.20 -11.04 -6.40
C ALA A 449 19.66 -11.87 -5.19
N MET A 450 18.75 -12.61 -4.54
CA MET A 450 19.07 -13.48 -3.40
C MET A 450 20.00 -14.62 -3.82
N LEU A 451 19.80 -15.19 -5.01
CA LEU A 451 20.67 -16.22 -5.55
C LEU A 451 22.08 -15.66 -5.83
N ALA A 452 22.16 -14.48 -6.46
CA ALA A 452 23.42 -13.83 -6.79
C ALA A 452 24.23 -13.39 -5.56
N GLN A 453 23.56 -13.01 -4.46
CA GLN A 453 24.20 -12.53 -3.23
C GLN A 453 24.58 -13.66 -2.26
N GLY A 454 24.23 -14.92 -2.56
CA GLY A 454 24.61 -16.08 -1.77
C GLY A 454 23.79 -16.26 -0.49
N VAL A 455 24.36 -16.97 0.48
CA VAL A 455 23.71 -17.32 1.76
C VAL A 455 24.20 -16.37 2.85
N ILE A 456 23.33 -15.48 3.32
CA ILE A 456 23.60 -14.45 4.34
C ILE A 456 22.49 -14.41 5.39
#